data_AF-A0A523K2K6-F1
#
_entry.id   AF-A0A523K2K6-F1
#
_cell.length_a   1.000
_cell.length_b   1.000
_cell.length_c   1.000
_cell.angle_alpha   90.00
_cell.angle_beta   90.00
_cell.angle_gamma   90.00
#
_symmetry.space_group_name_H-M   'P 1'
#
loop_
_entity.id
_entity.type
_entity.pdbx_description
1 polymer ?
#
loop_
_entity_poly.entity_id
_entity_poly.type
_entity_poly.pdbx_seq_one_letter_code
_entity_poly.pdbx_strand_id
1 'polypeptide(L)'
;MELNPDSLERRVPEQLSRDHTTGQEALRIGLERYAFASRHCRPGRLLDIACGVGYGTSLLTERVSQIDSALGIDLSEGAIAYARELLRRIASTLRHGFKNRYLTIARQAPA
;
A
#
# COMPACT_ATOMS: atom_id res chain seq x y z
N MET A 1 3.13 -17.58 3.00
CA MET A 1 1.69 -17.54 3.36
C MET A 1 0.97 -16.71 2.29
N GLU A 2 -0.07 -17.26 1.68
CA GLU A 2 -0.84 -16.61 0.61
C GLU A 2 -1.57 -15.35 1.12
N LEU A 3 -1.72 -14.34 0.27
CA LEU A 3 -2.54 -13.17 0.56
C LEU A 3 -4.00 -13.59 0.48
N ASN A 4 -4.68 -13.65 1.62
CA ASN A 4 -6.11 -13.91 1.67
C ASN A 4 -6.86 -12.57 1.83
N PRO A 5 -7.58 -12.09 0.79
CA PRO A 5 -8.31 -10.83 0.81
C PRO A 5 -9.47 -10.82 1.83
N ASP A 6 -9.95 -12.01 2.25
CA ASP A 6 -10.97 -12.18 3.28
C ASP A 6 -10.37 -12.27 4.69
N SER A 7 -9.04 -12.30 4.82
CA SER A 7 -8.38 -12.28 6.13
C SER A 7 -8.38 -10.88 6.74
N LEU A 8 -8.61 -10.81 8.05
CA LEU A 8 -8.59 -9.55 8.79
C LEU A 8 -7.18 -8.99 9.01
N GLU A 9 -6.12 -9.77 8.76
CA GLU A 9 -4.77 -9.39 9.17
C GLU A 9 -3.90 -8.89 8.00
N ARG A 10 -4.22 -9.22 6.73
CA ARG A 10 -3.39 -8.84 5.57
C ARG A 10 -4.25 -8.44 4.37
N ARG A 11 -4.65 -7.16 4.37
CA ARG A 11 -5.54 -6.58 3.37
C ARG A 11 -4.76 -5.92 2.25
N VAL A 12 -5.22 -6.15 1.03
CA VAL A 12 -4.79 -5.44 -0.19
C VAL A 12 -5.94 -4.51 -0.57
N PRO A 13 -5.83 -3.18 -0.41
CA PRO A 13 -6.94 -2.26 -0.64
C PRO A 13 -7.62 -2.44 -2.00
N GLU A 14 -6.85 -2.75 -3.05
CA GLU A 14 -7.36 -2.94 -4.41
C GLU A 14 -8.16 -4.24 -4.60
N GLN A 15 -8.01 -5.20 -3.70
CA GLN A 15 -8.65 -6.52 -3.78
C GLN A 15 -9.82 -6.68 -2.79
N LEU A 16 -10.11 -5.68 -1.98
CA LEU A 16 -11.26 -5.71 -1.08
C LEU A 16 -12.55 -5.50 -1.89
N SER A 17 -13.41 -6.51 -1.94
CA SER A 17 -14.74 -6.37 -2.52
C SER A 17 -15.52 -5.26 -1.81
N ARG A 18 -16.26 -4.47 -2.57
CA ARG A 18 -17.10 -3.38 -2.03
C ARG A 18 -18.23 -3.90 -1.14
N ASP A 19 -18.63 -5.15 -1.34
CA ASP A 19 -19.76 -5.78 -0.63
C ASP A 19 -19.37 -6.38 0.73
N HIS A 20 -18.07 -6.47 1.06
CA HIS A 20 -17.59 -6.98 2.34
C HIS A 20 -17.40 -5.84 3.36
N THR A 21 -18.47 -5.51 4.08
CA THR A 21 -18.51 -4.45 5.11
C THR A 21 -17.37 -4.57 6.13
N THR A 22 -17.05 -5.78 6.59
CA THR A 22 -16.01 -6.02 7.59
C THR A 22 -14.60 -5.70 7.08
N GLY A 23 -14.31 -6.01 5.81
CA GLY A 23 -13.02 -5.72 5.19
C GLY A 23 -12.79 -4.22 5.02
N GLN A 24 -13.83 -3.49 4.61
CA GLN A 24 -13.81 -2.03 4.44
C GLN A 24 -13.65 -1.30 5.77
N GLU A 25 -14.43 -1.67 6.80
CA GLU A 25 -14.34 -1.06 8.12
C GLU A 25 -12.97 -1.23 8.74
N ALA A 26 -12.38 -2.39 8.58
CA ALA A 26 -11.09 -2.65 9.17
C ALA A 26 -9.92 -2.05 8.35
N LEU A 27 -10.09 -1.82 7.04
CA LEU A 27 -9.21 -0.91 6.28
C LEU A 27 -9.33 0.54 6.78
N ARG A 28 -10.56 1.04 6.99
CA ARG A 28 -10.82 2.38 7.51
C ARG A 28 -10.11 2.60 8.85
N ILE A 29 -10.28 1.67 9.80
CA ILE A 29 -9.57 1.71 11.09
C ILE A 29 -8.05 1.71 10.90
N GLY A 30 -7.53 0.92 9.95
CA GLY A 30 -6.11 0.94 9.59
C GLY A 30 -5.64 2.33 9.15
N LEU A 31 -6.35 2.96 8.23
CA LEU A 31 -6.04 4.30 7.73
C LEU A 31 -6.13 5.37 8.84
N GLU A 32 -7.10 5.27 9.74
CA GLU A 32 -7.22 6.18 10.89
C GLU A 32 -6.04 6.07 11.84
N ARG A 33 -5.52 4.84 12.07
CA ARG A 33 -4.30 4.63 12.86
C ARG A 33 -3.09 5.31 12.22
N TYR A 34 -2.90 5.17 10.91
CA TYR A 34 -1.80 5.85 10.21
C TYR A 34 -1.99 7.37 10.19
N ALA A 35 -3.23 7.86 10.05
CA ALA A 35 -3.54 9.30 10.14
C ALA A 35 -3.25 9.88 11.54
N PHE A 36 -3.48 9.10 12.59
CA PHE A 36 -3.08 9.48 13.94
C PHE A 36 -1.56 9.46 14.10
N ALA A 37 -0.88 8.42 13.60
CA ALA A 37 0.57 8.28 13.66
C ALA A 37 1.28 9.41 12.92
N SER A 38 0.76 9.87 11.77
CA SER A 38 1.38 10.93 10.97
C SER A 38 1.58 12.24 11.74
N ARG A 39 0.72 12.51 12.73
CA ARG A 39 0.81 13.69 13.60
C ARG A 39 1.97 13.65 14.59
N HIS A 40 2.56 12.46 14.79
CA HIS A 40 3.61 12.21 15.76
C HIS A 40 4.96 11.87 15.12
N CYS A 41 5.01 11.78 13.79
CA CYS A 41 6.25 11.52 13.06
C CYS A 41 7.26 12.66 13.26
N ARG A 42 8.53 12.27 13.43
CA ARG A 42 9.66 13.20 13.51
C ARG A 42 10.40 13.25 12.17
N PRO A 43 11.19 14.31 11.90
CA PRO A 43 12.05 14.33 10.73
C PRO A 43 13.02 13.14 10.74
N GLY A 44 13.38 12.65 9.56
CA GLY A 44 14.36 11.57 9.41
C GLY A 44 13.79 10.29 8.82
N ARG A 45 14.23 9.16 9.38
CA ARG A 45 13.92 7.82 8.83
C ARG A 45 12.70 7.22 9.52
N LEU A 46 11.78 6.68 8.72
CA LEU A 46 10.61 5.95 9.19
C LEU A 46 10.86 4.44 9.14
N LEU A 47 10.56 3.74 10.23
CA LEU A 47 10.44 2.29 10.27
C LEU A 47 8.96 1.94 10.52
N ASP A 48 8.38 1.13 9.63
CA ASP A 48 6.99 0.67 9.72
C ASP A 48 6.95 -0.86 9.91
N ILE A 49 6.52 -1.29 11.10
CA ILE A 49 6.54 -2.69 11.52
C ILE A 49 5.14 -3.29 11.33
N ALA A 50 5.09 -4.49 10.74
CA ALA A 50 3.86 -5.12 10.27
C ALA A 50 3.16 -4.25 9.22
N CYS A 51 3.94 -3.76 8.24
CA CYS A 51 3.49 -2.82 7.22
C CYS A 51 2.48 -3.42 6.23
N GLY A 52 2.28 -4.75 6.24
CA GLY A 52 1.50 -5.47 5.24
C GLY A 52 2.01 -5.16 3.83
N VAL A 53 1.10 -4.71 2.98
CA VAL A 53 1.42 -4.32 1.59
C VAL A 53 1.94 -2.89 1.45
N GLY A 54 2.06 -2.14 2.55
CA GLY A 54 2.71 -0.83 2.58
C GLY A 54 1.81 0.38 2.30
N TYR A 55 0.48 0.24 2.22
CA TYR A 55 -0.42 1.37 1.96
C TYR A 55 -0.34 2.44 3.07
N GLY A 56 -0.20 2.02 4.33
CA GLY A 56 -0.06 2.93 5.46
C GLY A 56 1.28 3.65 5.47
N THR A 57 2.35 2.94 5.13
CA THR A 57 3.69 3.52 4.92
C THR A 57 3.65 4.61 3.85
N SER A 58 2.96 4.37 2.72
CA SER A 58 2.76 5.36 1.65
C SER A 58 2.06 6.61 2.16
N LEU A 59 0.94 6.43 2.88
CA LEU A 59 0.20 7.53 3.48
C LEU A 59 1.05 8.37 4.44
N LEU A 60 1.91 7.74 5.26
CA LEU A 60 2.82 8.46 6.14
C LEU A 60 3.84 9.30 5.34
N THR A 61 4.46 8.72 4.31
CA THR A 61 5.44 9.43 3.48
C THR A 61 4.82 10.55 2.64
N GLU A 62 3.56 10.42 2.25
CA GLU A 62 2.82 11.47 1.54
C GLU A 62 2.44 12.63 2.47
N ARG A 63 2.05 12.33 3.72
CA ARG A 63 1.59 13.35 4.68
C ARG A 63 2.70 14.04 5.45
N VAL A 64 3.85 13.40 5.57
CA VAL A 64 4.96 13.88 6.42
C VAL A 64 6.18 14.12 5.54
N SER A 65 6.28 15.32 4.99
CA SER A 65 7.34 15.75 4.06
C SER A 65 8.76 15.70 4.63
N GLN A 66 8.89 15.67 5.95
CA GLN A 66 10.17 15.58 6.67
C GLN A 66 10.69 14.14 6.83
N ILE A 67 10.03 13.14 6.24
CA ILE A 67 10.53 11.76 6.18
C ILE A 67 11.49 11.63 5.00
N ASP A 68 12.76 11.36 5.28
CA ASP A 68 13.81 11.21 4.26
C ASP A 68 13.74 9.85 3.55
N SER A 69 13.38 8.81 4.30
CA SER A 69 13.24 7.45 3.80
C SER A 69 12.35 6.63 4.71
N ALA A 70 11.66 5.64 4.14
CA ALA A 70 10.83 4.70 4.88
C ALA A 70 11.24 3.25 4.60
N LEU A 71 11.25 2.42 5.64
CA LEU A 71 11.44 0.98 5.56
C LEU A 71 10.22 0.28 6.16
N GLY A 72 9.49 -0.48 5.34
CA GLY A 72 8.43 -1.37 5.79
C GLY A 72 8.95 -2.78 6.02
N ILE A 73 8.57 -3.40 7.14
CA ILE A 73 8.88 -4.80 7.47
C ILE A 73 7.57 -5.54 7.77
N ASP A 74 7.38 -6.70 7.16
CA ASP A 74 6.27 -7.61 7.46
C ASP A 74 6.77 -9.06 7.51
N LEU A 75 6.05 -9.93 8.22
CA LEU A 75 6.36 -11.37 8.26
C LEU A 75 5.82 -12.10 7.02
N SER A 76 4.85 -11.52 6.31
CA SER A 76 4.25 -12.12 5.12
C SER A 76 5.08 -11.88 3.88
N GLU A 77 5.68 -12.97 3.39
CA GLU A 77 6.33 -12.99 2.08
C GLU A 77 5.41 -12.53 0.95
N GLY A 78 4.11 -12.90 0.99
CA GLY A 78 3.14 -12.49 -0.02
C GLY A 78 2.90 -10.98 -0.02
N ALA A 79 2.83 -10.36 1.16
CA ALA A 79 2.66 -8.92 1.29
C ALA A 79 3.91 -8.16 0.81
N ILE A 80 5.10 -8.65 1.16
CA ILE A 80 6.37 -8.12 0.67
C ILE A 80 6.47 -8.25 -0.86
N ALA A 81 6.07 -9.38 -1.42
CA ALA A 81 6.09 -9.62 -2.86
C ALA A 81 5.18 -8.63 -3.60
N TYR A 82 3.95 -8.42 -3.10
CA TYR A 82 3.00 -7.45 -3.64
C TYR A 82 3.57 -6.02 -3.59
N ALA A 83 4.08 -5.58 -2.44
CA ALA A 83 4.66 -4.25 -2.28
C ALA A 83 5.84 -4.01 -3.24
N ARG A 84 6.69 -5.03 -3.44
CA ARG A 84 7.83 -4.96 -4.38
C ARG A 84 7.38 -4.92 -5.85
N GLU A 85 6.32 -5.61 -6.22
CA GLU A 85 5.77 -5.55 -7.59
C GLU A 85 5.27 -4.15 -7.91
N LEU A 86 4.54 -3.51 -6.99
CA LEU A 86 4.07 -2.14 -7.15
C LEU A 86 5.24 -1.16 -7.34
N LEU A 87 6.27 -1.25 -6.50
CA LEU A 87 7.47 -0.41 -6.63
C LEU A 87 8.20 -0.66 -7.94
N ARG A 88 8.33 -1.93 -8.38
CA ARG A 88 8.92 -2.26 -9.68
C ARG A 88 8.12 -1.66 -10.83
N ARG A 89 6.78 -1.70 -10.77
CA ARG A 89 5.90 -1.08 -11.77
C ARG A 89 6.09 0.43 -11.83
N ILE A 90 6.05 1.12 -10.69
CA ILE A 90 6.26 2.58 -10.62
C ILE A 90 7.66 2.96 -11.12
N ALA A 91 8.71 2.30 -10.63
CA ALA A 91 10.07 2.59 -11.05
C ALA A 91 10.30 2.30 -12.54
N SER A 92 9.65 1.27 -13.09
CA SER A 92 9.68 0.96 -14.51
C SER A 92 8.94 2.01 -15.34
N THR A 93 7.79 2.52 -14.87
CA THR A 93 7.08 3.66 -15.47
C THR A 93 7.90 4.95 -15.42
N LEU A 94 8.58 5.23 -14.31
CA LEU A 94 9.47 6.40 -14.19
C LEU A 94 10.69 6.30 -15.12
N ARG A 95 11.24 5.09 -15.32
CA ARG A 95 12.40 4.86 -16.19
C ARG A 95 12.07 4.81 -17.68
N HIS A 96 10.92 4.26 -18.06
CA HIS A 96 10.57 3.96 -19.46
C HIS A 96 9.37 4.77 -19.98
N GLY A 97 8.78 5.64 -19.15
CA GLY A 97 7.55 6.36 -19.44
C GLY A 97 6.32 5.44 -19.56
N PHE A 98 5.17 6.03 -19.90
CA PHE A 98 3.91 5.29 -20.15
C PHE A 98 3.96 4.33 -21.36
N LYS A 99 5.10 4.22 -22.06
CA LYS A 99 5.32 3.24 -23.14
C LYS A 99 5.56 1.82 -22.61
N ASN A 100 5.66 1.66 -21.29
CA ASN A 100 5.90 0.39 -20.66
C ASN A 100 4.66 -0.52 -20.77
N ARG A 101 4.77 -1.62 -21.51
CA ARG A 101 3.68 -2.58 -21.83
C ARG A 101 3.13 -3.35 -20.62
N TYR A 102 3.60 -3.07 -19.41
CA TYR A 102 3.13 -3.71 -18.17
C TYR A 102 1.94 -3.00 -17.51
N LEU A 103 1.50 -1.85 -18.05
CA LEU A 103 0.27 -1.17 -17.61
C LEU A 103 -0.89 -1.48 -18.57
N THR A 104 -1.42 -2.71 -18.54
CA THR A 104 -2.78 -2.95 -19.05
C THR A 104 -3.76 -2.58 -17.94
N ILE A 105 -4.14 -1.30 -17.88
CA ILE A 105 -5.41 -0.91 -17.25
C ILE A 105 -6.43 -0.93 -18.40
N ALA A 106 -7.23 -1.99 -18.47
CA ALA A 106 -8.37 -2.04 -19.36
C ALA A 106 -9.37 -0.95 -18.94
N ARG A 107 -9.49 0.10 -19.74
CA ARG A 107 -10.61 1.04 -19.65
C ARG A 107 -11.78 0.40 -20.39
N GLN A 108 -12.83 -0.03 -19.68
CA GLN A 108 -14.12 -0.28 -20.32
C GLN A 108 -14.73 1.07 -20.72
N ALA A 109 -15.09 1.21 -22.00
CA ALA A 109 -15.82 2.36 -22.51
C ALA A 109 -17.24 2.37 -21.93
N PRO A 110 -17.82 3.55 -21.64
CA PRO A 110 -19.21 3.62 -21.20
C PRO A 110 -20.13 3.18 -22.35
N ALA A 111 -21.17 2.42 -22.00
CA ALA A 111 -22.34 2.26 -22.87
C ALA A 111 -23.23 3.51 -22.77
#